data_AF-A0A642C4A6-F1
#
_entry.id   AF-A0A642C4A6-F1
#
_cell.length_a   1.000
_cell.length_b   1.000
_cell.length_c   1.000
_cell.angle_alpha   90.00
_cell.angle_beta   90.00
_cell.angle_gamma   90.00
#
_symmetry.space_group_name_H-M   'P 1'
#
loop_
_entity.id
_entity.type
_entity.pdbx_description
1 polymer ?
#
loop_
_entity_poly.entity_id
_entity_poly.type
_entity_poly.pdbx_seq_one_letter_code
_entity_poly.pdbx_strand_id
1 'polypeptide(L)' 'MEQEDFNIREHQLTSRERDFENALRPLSFEDFSGQDKVVENLRIFVKAA' A
#
# COMPACT_ATOMS: atom_id res chain seq x y z
N MET A 1 -4.05 19.84 -19.42
CA MET A 1 -4.70 18.70 -18.78
C MET A 1 -4.35 18.83 -17.30
N GLU A 2 -5.30 19.27 -16.49
CA GLU A 2 -5.11 19.31 -15.04
C GLU A 2 -4.89 17.87 -14.57
N GLN A 3 -3.82 17.62 -13.81
CA GLN A 3 -3.63 16.33 -13.16
C GLN A 3 -4.70 16.28 -12.06
N GLU A 4 -5.78 15.54 -12.30
CA GLU A 4 -6.72 15.22 -11.23
C GLU A 4 -5.92 14.54 -10.12
N ASP A 5 -5.97 15.12 -8.92
CA ASP A 5 -5.28 14.61 -7.74
C ASP A 5 -6.02 13.33 -7.31
N PHE A 6 -5.69 12.20 -7.97
CA PHE A 6 -6.40 10.94 -7.79
C PHE A 6 -6.09 10.36 -6.42
N ASN A 7 -6.88 10.79 -5.44
CA ASN A 7 -6.82 10.28 -4.10
C ASN A 7 -7.70 9.03 -4.00
N ILE A 8 -7.09 7.84 -4.07
CA ILE A 8 -7.80 6.57 -3.86
C ILE A 8 -8.53 6.49 -2.51
N ARG A 9 -8.24 7.39 -1.57
CA ARG A 9 -8.87 7.49 -0.25
C ARG A 9 -9.97 8.54 -0.18
N GLU A 10 -10.21 9.33 -1.23
CA GLU A 10 -11.39 10.20 -1.30
C GLU A 10 -12.70 9.39 -1.37
N HIS A 11 -12.63 8.15 -1.86
CA HIS A 11 -13.74 7.24 -1.80
C HIS A 11 -13.98 6.82 -0.34
N GLN A 12 -15.04 7.35 0.26
CA GLN A 12 -15.50 6.98 1.61
C GLN A 12 -15.95 5.52 1.60
N LEU A 13 -15.02 4.59 1.76
CA LEU A 13 -15.32 3.17 1.89
C LEU A 13 -16.20 2.95 3.11
N THR A 14 -17.25 2.15 2.97
CA THR A 14 -18.03 1.63 4.10
C THR A 14 -17.13 0.82 5.04
N SER A 15 -17.55 0.62 6.30
CA SER A 15 -16.78 -0.20 7.25
C SER A 15 -16.44 -1.58 6.72
N ARG A 16 -17.39 -2.21 6.00
CA ARG A 16 -17.20 -3.53 5.41
C ARG A 16 -16.18 -3.54 4.28
N GLU A 17 -16.18 -2.51 3.43
CA GLU A 17 -15.20 -2.38 2.34
C GLU A 17 -13.80 -2.11 2.89
N ARG A 18 -13.68 -1.34 3.97
CA ARG A 18 -12.39 -1.13 4.67
C ARG A 18 -11.85 -2.43 5.26
N ASP A 19 -12.69 -3.22 5.92
CA ASP A 19 -12.27 -4.50 6.52
C ASP A 19 -11.83 -5.49 5.42
N PHE A 20 -12.55 -5.51 4.30
CA PHE A 20 -12.19 -6.31 3.15
C PHE A 20 -10.86 -5.87 2.53
N GLU A 21 -10.66 -4.57 2.32
CA GLU A 21 -9.42 -4.03 1.75
C GLU A 21 -8.23 -4.26 2.69
N ASN A 22 -8.40 -4.05 4.00
CA ASN A 22 -7.37 -4.35 5.00
C ASN A 22 -6.95 -5.83 4.95
N ALA A 23 -7.88 -6.75 4.74
CA ALA A 23 -7.59 -8.18 4.62
C ALA A 23 -6.83 -8.55 3.33
N LEU A 24 -6.89 -7.69 2.30
CA LEU A 24 -6.17 -7.89 1.03
C LEU A 24 -4.78 -7.25 1.02
N ARG A 25 -4.43 -6.41 2.00
CA ARG A 25 -3.12 -5.77 2.04
C ARG A 25 -2.02 -6.80 2.30
N PRO A 26 -0.84 -6.64 1.67
CA PRO A 26 0.35 -7.43 1.98
C PRO A 26 0.66 -7.40 3.48
N LEU A 27 0.88 -8.57 4.10
CA LEU A 27 1.21 -8.70 5.53
C LEU A 27 2.73 -8.78 5.76
N SER A 28 3.45 -9.24 4.74
CA SER A 28 4.90 -9.37 4.72
C SER A 28 5.49 -8.70 3.48
N PHE A 29 6.81 -8.48 3.48
CA PHE A 29 7.48 -7.91 2.30
C PHE A 29 7.42 -8.86 1.10
N GLU A 30 7.32 -10.15 1.35
CA GLU A 30 7.26 -11.22 0.35
C GLU A 30 5.90 -11.24 -0.39
N ASP A 31 4.86 -10.68 0.21
CA ASP A 31 3.51 -10.58 -0.39
C ASP A 31 3.39 -9.39 -1.36
N PHE A 32 4.41 -8.52 -1.45
CA PHE A 32 4.42 -7.41 -2.41
C PHE A 32 4.76 -7.92 -3.81
N SER A 33 3.93 -7.57 -4.79
CA SER A 33 4.20 -7.84 -6.20
C SER A 33 4.84 -6.64 -6.90
N GLY A 34 6.03 -6.83 -7.46
CA GLY A 34 6.75 -5.82 -8.24
C GLY A 34 7.49 -4.77 -7.39
N GLN A 35 8.12 -3.82 -8.07
CA GLN A 35 8.95 -2.76 -7.46
C GLN A 35 10.03 -3.29 -6.50
N ASP A 36 10.72 -4.36 -6.87
CA ASP A 36 11.71 -5.07 -6.03
C ASP A 36 12.75 -4.13 -5.37
N LYS A 37 13.23 -3.12 -6.11
CA LYS A 37 14.19 -2.14 -5.59
C LYS A 37 13.61 -1.28 -4.45
N VAL A 38 12.34 -0.92 -4.53
CA VAL A 38 11.66 -0.13 -3.49
C VAL A 38 11.45 -0.98 -2.25
N VAL A 39 10.98 -2.22 -2.43
CA VAL A 39 10.78 -3.19 -1.34
C VAL A 39 12.11 -3.44 -0.60
N GLU A 40 13.22 -3.62 -1.32
CA GLU A 40 14.53 -3.83 -0.70
C GLU A 40 15.01 -2.61 0.09
N ASN A 41 14.85 -1.40 -0.45
CA ASN A 41 15.18 -0.18 0.28
C ASN A 41 14.37 -0.07 1.58
N LEU A 42 13.07 -0.33 1.53
CA LEU A 42 12.20 -0.31 2.72
C LEU A 42 12.65 -1.33 3.77
N ARG A 43 13.05 -2.53 3.34
CA ARG A 43 13.59 -3.56 4.22
C ARG A 43 14.86 -3.09 4.93
N ILE A 44 15.77 -2.41 4.22
CA ILE A 44 17.00 -1.84 4.79
C ILE A 44 16.66 -0.78 5.84
N PHE A 45 15.75 0.15 5.51
CA PHE A 45 15.34 1.21 6.43
C PHE A 45 14.75 0.67 7.73
N VAL A 46 13.85 -0.33 7.65
CA VAL A 46 13.25 -0.94 8.84
C VAL A 46 14.29 -1.67 9.70
N LYS A 47 15.25 -2.36 9.09
CA LYS A 47 16.32 -3.06 9.82
C LYS A 47 17.34 -2.13 10.47
N ALA A 48 17.44 -0.89 10.00
CA ALA A 48 18.38 0.11 10.50
C ALA A 48 17.82 0.94 11.67
N ALA A 49 16.51 0.90 11.92
CA ALA A 49 15.84 1.57 13.02
C ALA A 49 15.82 0.71 14.30
#